data_AF-A0A2S5T947-F1
#
_entry.id   AF-A0A2S5T947-F1
#
_cell.length_a   1.000
_cell.length_b   1.000
_cell.length_c   1.000
_cell.angle_alpha   90.00
_cell.angle_beta   90.00
_cell.angle_gamma   90.00
#
_symmetry.space_group_name_H-M   'P 1'
#
loop_
_entity.id
_entity.type
_entity.pdbx_description
1 polymer ?
#
loop_
_entity_poly.entity_id
_entity_poly.type
_entity_poly.pdbx_seq_one_letter_code
_entity_poly.pdbx_strand_id
1 'polypeptide(L)'
;MPALTGGYLTLRTNAVKGQLNPHTAALDRPLTGAALEALNWVQKTRWKINKWVLDVALQCRDEGIPVEGLPRPDNIPLPDPLPEDVYAALPKEEQVKRRRQMEEIHSKNASLMGQRAAVYRRLSLAADLASFPALWFPHFCDFRGRLYPIAQELHPQGDSLTKGLLTFAEPVRLGANGQWWLYVVLANAMGHDKLPLQERADWTDNNLNLILATAKDPLAYIDFWAHEDVDSPWEALSLCFEVAQLCEWAALGNRVEDFESTVPVRLDATCSGIQHLSALMRDEASARCVNVLPTGKREDIYSDVANKVKQFVATDAAKGNPLAVQWLGKIGRKTVKRAVMTTPYGVTESGIAEQLVNDGFCNHFRGEDRRKAAAYLRDCIVGALDESIGQPRRAMQYMQDVARFLAENNLPLQWTTPAGFTVRQAYYETHETRVETLIGDVSLRREKPEAGLVVRKQCAAAAPNVVHSFDAAHLCRTAVAMKRDGVRDLAFVHDSFGTHAGHTDTLSQRLREEFVAIYSRPALEEWRQSVIVHSGRDDIPPIPKLGALDVSKVLESEFFFS
;
A
#
# COMPACT_ATOMS: atom_id res chain seq x y z
N MET A 1 7.59 -33.67 -7.34
CA MET A 1 8.83 -33.03 -6.80
C MET A 1 8.43 -32.13 -5.63
N PRO A 2 9.28 -31.91 -4.62
CA PRO A 2 8.90 -31.10 -3.46
C PRO A 2 8.63 -29.64 -3.84
N ALA A 3 7.75 -28.98 -3.10
CA ALA A 3 7.45 -27.56 -3.26
C ALA A 3 8.73 -26.71 -3.17
N LEU A 4 8.79 -25.61 -3.94
CA LEU A 4 9.87 -24.64 -3.85
C LEU A 4 9.93 -24.07 -2.43
N THR A 5 11.04 -24.32 -1.73
CA THR A 5 11.27 -23.87 -0.35
C THR A 5 12.58 -23.11 -0.24
N GLY A 6 12.63 -22.16 0.70
CA GLY A 6 13.79 -21.28 0.91
C GLY A 6 13.63 -20.41 2.14
N GLY A 7 14.28 -19.25 2.13
CA GLY A 7 14.27 -18.30 3.25
C GLY A 7 15.28 -18.67 4.33
N TYR A 8 14.81 -19.13 5.48
CA TYR A 8 15.70 -19.52 6.58
C TYR A 8 16.56 -20.75 6.26
N LEU A 9 17.75 -20.82 6.85
CA LEU A 9 18.69 -21.92 6.65
C LEU A 9 18.18 -23.26 7.22
N THR A 10 17.53 -23.22 8.39
CA THR A 10 17.05 -24.40 9.12
C THR A 10 15.54 -24.62 8.94
N LEU A 11 14.73 -23.59 9.16
CA LEU A 11 13.27 -23.62 9.05
C LEU A 11 12.81 -23.15 7.68
N ARG A 12 13.10 -23.93 6.63
CA ARG A 12 12.74 -23.56 5.25
C ARG A 12 11.23 -23.37 5.11
N THR A 13 10.86 -22.29 4.43
CA THR A 13 9.46 -21.92 4.19
C THR A 13 9.11 -22.09 2.73
N ASN A 14 7.84 -22.35 2.44
CA ASN A 14 7.33 -22.39 1.07
C ASN A 14 7.51 -21.02 0.40
N ALA A 15 7.99 -21.03 -0.85
CA ALA A 15 8.17 -19.83 -1.65
C ALA A 15 6.84 -19.16 -2.01
N VAL A 16 5.75 -19.93 -2.09
CA VAL A 16 4.38 -19.42 -2.21
C VAL A 16 3.61 -19.79 -0.96
N LYS A 17 3.04 -18.79 -0.27
CA LYS A 17 2.28 -19.01 0.96
C LYS A 17 0.91 -19.60 0.64
N GLY A 18 0.66 -20.81 1.15
CA GLY A 18 -0.67 -21.39 1.25
C GLY A 18 -1.27 -21.11 2.62
N GLN A 19 -2.57 -20.81 2.68
CA GLN A 19 -3.35 -20.74 3.92
C GLN A 19 -4.51 -21.74 3.86
N LEU A 20 -5.69 -21.39 4.39
CA LEU A 20 -6.90 -22.20 4.32
C LEU A 20 -7.23 -22.62 2.87
N ASN A 21 -7.07 -21.67 1.94
CA ASN A 21 -7.20 -21.90 0.51
C ASN A 21 -5.79 -21.89 -0.09
N PRO A 22 -5.29 -23.01 -0.64
CA PRO A 22 -3.93 -23.08 -1.12
C PRO A 22 -3.74 -22.31 -2.44
N HIS A 23 -4.80 -22.16 -3.25
CA HIS A 23 -4.77 -21.37 -4.50
C HIS A 23 -3.55 -21.77 -5.37
N THR A 24 -2.66 -20.83 -5.65
CA THR A 24 -1.38 -21.03 -6.36
C THR A 24 -0.41 -21.96 -5.65
N ALA A 25 -0.42 -22.02 -4.31
CA ALA A 25 0.46 -22.91 -3.54
C ALA A 25 0.11 -24.40 -3.75
N ALA A 26 -1.04 -24.72 -4.35
CA ALA A 26 -1.39 -26.08 -4.77
C ALA A 26 -0.77 -26.49 -6.12
N LEU A 27 -0.10 -25.58 -6.83
CA LEU A 27 0.62 -25.89 -8.07
C LEU A 27 2.04 -26.38 -7.75
N ASP A 28 2.57 -27.29 -8.58
CA ASP A 28 3.90 -27.87 -8.38
C ASP A 28 5.04 -26.86 -8.58
N ARG A 29 4.97 -26.04 -9.65
CA ARG A 29 6.01 -25.07 -9.99
C ARG A 29 5.44 -23.74 -10.49
N PRO A 30 4.73 -22.99 -9.62
CA PRO A 30 4.11 -21.73 -10.02
C PRO A 30 5.12 -20.59 -10.23
N LEU A 31 6.36 -20.72 -9.74
CA LEU A 31 7.35 -19.63 -9.72
C LEU A 31 8.53 -19.96 -10.64
N THR A 32 8.66 -19.22 -11.74
CA THR A 32 9.75 -19.35 -12.73
C THR A 32 10.22 -17.98 -13.21
N GLY A 33 11.24 -17.95 -14.07
CA GLY A 33 11.69 -16.73 -14.75
C GLY A 33 12.04 -15.59 -13.80
N ALA A 34 11.63 -14.38 -14.19
CA ALA A 34 11.92 -13.16 -13.43
C ALA A 34 11.31 -13.18 -12.03
N ALA A 35 10.17 -13.84 -11.82
CA ALA A 35 9.53 -13.92 -10.50
C ALA A 35 10.39 -14.72 -9.50
N LEU A 36 10.96 -15.87 -9.91
CA LEU A 36 11.86 -16.64 -9.04
C LEU A 36 13.18 -15.90 -8.81
N GLU A 37 13.71 -15.26 -9.85
CA GLU A 37 14.96 -14.50 -9.76
C GLU A 37 14.82 -13.29 -8.83
N ALA A 38 13.73 -12.54 -8.95
CA ALA A 38 13.40 -11.41 -8.09
C ALA A 38 13.22 -11.83 -6.64
N LEU A 39 12.48 -12.90 -6.36
CA LEU A 39 12.32 -13.43 -5.00
C LEU A 39 13.68 -13.69 -4.35
N ASN A 40 14.63 -14.29 -5.08
CA ASN A 40 15.98 -14.52 -4.57
C ASN A 40 16.80 -13.23 -4.44
N TRP A 41 16.64 -12.28 -5.36
CA TRP A 41 17.42 -11.04 -5.37
C TRP A 41 17.05 -10.11 -4.23
N VAL A 42 15.75 -9.88 -4.00
CA VAL A 42 15.25 -9.00 -2.94
C VAL A 42 15.68 -9.48 -1.55
N GLN A 43 15.78 -10.80 -1.35
CA GLN A 43 16.26 -11.39 -0.11
C GLN A 43 17.76 -11.16 0.15
N LYS A 44 18.54 -10.76 -0.85
CA LYS A 44 19.98 -10.48 -0.70
C LYS A 44 20.26 -9.06 -0.23
N THR A 45 19.27 -8.15 -0.28
CA THR A 45 19.40 -6.79 0.24
C THR A 45 19.85 -6.84 1.69
N ARG A 46 20.92 -6.11 2.00
CA ARG A 46 21.49 -6.06 3.35
C ARG A 46 20.95 -4.84 4.09
N TRP A 47 20.41 -5.07 5.27
CA TRP A 47 19.83 -4.04 6.12
C TRP A 47 20.62 -3.88 7.41
N LYS A 48 20.52 -2.74 8.08
CA LYS A 48 21.00 -2.56 9.46
C LYS A 48 20.01 -1.70 10.23
N ILE A 49 20.10 -1.76 11.55
CA ILE A 49 19.31 -0.88 12.41
C ILE A 49 19.84 0.55 12.30
N ASN A 50 18.94 1.50 12.05
CA ASN A 50 19.23 2.92 12.19
C ASN A 50 19.24 3.27 13.68
N LYS A 51 20.44 3.34 14.25
CA LYS A 51 20.64 3.60 15.68
C LYS A 51 20.14 4.98 16.11
N TRP A 52 20.26 5.98 15.25
CA TRP A 52 19.90 7.35 15.59
C TRP A 52 18.37 7.48 15.74
N VAL A 53 17.62 6.85 14.84
CA VAL A 53 16.15 6.76 14.96
C VAL A 53 15.74 5.87 16.13
N LEU A 54 16.45 4.76 16.37
CA LEU A 54 16.17 3.88 17.51
C LEU A 54 16.33 4.62 18.84
N ASP A 55 17.40 5.40 19.02
CA ASP A 55 17.67 6.13 20.25
C ASP A 55 16.55 7.15 20.53
N VAL A 56 16.10 7.91 19.51
CA VAL A 56 14.97 8.84 19.65
C VAL A 56 13.67 8.09 19.94
N ALA A 57 13.41 6.96 19.27
CA ALA A 57 12.20 6.17 19.51
C ALA A 57 12.13 5.59 20.92
N LEU A 58 13.27 5.14 21.46
CA LEU A 58 13.39 4.68 22.85
C LEU A 58 13.18 5.85 23.83
N GLN A 59 13.74 7.02 23.54
CA GLN A 59 13.54 8.20 24.37
C GLN A 59 12.08 8.67 24.39
N CYS A 60 11.42 8.77 23.22
CA CYS A 60 10.00 9.08 23.14
C CYS A 60 9.14 8.08 23.92
N ARG A 61 9.48 6.78 23.87
CA ARG A 61 8.81 5.74 24.64
C ARG A 61 8.96 6.00 26.15
N ASP A 62 10.18 6.26 26.60
CA ASP A 62 10.51 6.39 28.03
C ASP A 62 9.95 7.69 28.63
N GLU A 63 9.90 8.76 27.84
CA GLU A 63 9.31 10.05 28.23
C GLU A 63 7.79 10.12 27.96
N GLY A 64 7.20 9.09 27.33
CA GLY A 64 5.77 9.01 27.04
C GLY A 64 5.27 9.96 25.95
N ILE A 65 6.17 10.40 25.06
CA ILE A 65 5.90 11.33 23.97
C ILE A 65 5.24 10.57 22.79
N PRO A 66 3.98 10.88 22.44
CA PRO A 66 3.32 10.23 21.32
C PRO A 66 3.82 10.77 19.98
N VAL A 67 4.12 9.86 19.06
CA VAL A 67 4.39 10.14 17.64
C VAL A 67 3.60 9.11 16.83
N GLU A 68 3.25 9.39 15.59
CA GLU A 68 2.59 8.38 14.75
C GLU A 68 3.38 7.06 14.73
N GLY A 69 2.69 5.94 14.96
CA GLY A 69 3.32 4.62 15.12
C GLY A 69 3.89 4.33 16.51
N LEU A 70 3.91 5.30 17.43
CA LEU A 70 4.33 5.15 18.82
C LEU A 70 3.21 5.63 19.78
N PRO A 71 2.39 4.72 20.32
CA PRO A 71 1.23 5.08 21.15
C PRO A 71 1.65 5.62 22.53
N ARG A 72 0.79 6.45 23.13
CA ARG A 72 0.96 6.95 24.51
C ARG A 72 1.09 5.81 25.51
N PRO A 73 1.90 5.98 26.58
CA PRO A 73 2.07 4.96 27.61
C PRO A 73 0.82 4.80 28.47
N ASP A 74 0.01 5.85 28.62
CA ASP A 74 -1.15 5.86 29.52
C ASP A 74 -2.47 5.54 28.81
N ASN A 75 -3.39 4.98 29.57
CA ASN A 75 -4.76 4.79 29.11
C ASN A 75 -5.50 6.13 29.06
N ILE A 76 -6.43 6.26 28.12
CA ILE A 76 -7.40 7.35 28.10
C ILE A 76 -8.24 7.26 29.38
N PRO A 77 -8.32 8.33 30.20
CA PRO A 77 -9.06 8.30 31.45
C PRO A 77 -10.55 8.09 31.18
N LEU A 78 -11.19 7.29 32.03
CA LEU A 78 -12.64 7.13 32.02
C LEU A 78 -13.30 8.39 32.60
N PRO A 79 -14.51 8.75 32.16
CA PRO A 79 -15.28 9.81 32.80
C PRO A 79 -15.56 9.47 34.27
N ASP A 80 -15.46 10.45 35.15
CA ASP A 80 -15.64 10.27 36.60
C ASP A 80 -16.95 9.53 36.92
N PRO A 81 -16.92 8.45 37.72
CA PRO A 81 -18.12 7.69 38.03
C PRO A 81 -19.16 8.60 38.70
N LEU A 82 -20.40 8.52 38.20
CA LEU A 82 -21.52 9.21 38.84
C LEU A 82 -22.05 8.32 39.98
N PRO A 83 -22.46 8.91 41.12
CA PRO A 83 -23.26 8.19 42.12
C PRO A 83 -24.48 7.53 41.47
N GLU A 84 -24.88 6.36 41.98
CA GLU A 84 -25.90 5.52 41.34
C GLU A 84 -27.27 6.21 41.24
N ASP A 85 -27.63 6.98 42.27
CA ASP A 85 -28.83 7.83 42.32
C ASP A 85 -28.79 8.95 41.28
N VAL A 86 -27.63 9.59 41.11
CA VAL A 86 -27.42 10.65 40.11
C VAL A 86 -27.50 10.07 38.70
N TYR A 87 -26.87 8.92 38.44
CA TYR A 87 -26.94 8.26 37.14
C TYR A 87 -28.35 7.77 36.80
N ALA A 88 -29.06 7.19 37.77
CA ALA A 88 -30.43 6.73 37.58
C ALA A 88 -31.42 7.87 37.30
N ALA A 89 -31.16 9.07 37.86
CA ALA A 89 -31.94 10.28 37.62
C ALA A 89 -31.69 10.92 36.25
N LEU A 90 -30.62 10.55 35.53
CA LEU A 90 -30.36 11.10 34.19
C LEU A 90 -31.43 10.65 33.17
N PRO A 91 -31.75 11.49 32.18
CA PRO A 91 -32.54 11.06 31.02
C PRO A 91 -31.94 9.81 30.36
N LYS A 92 -32.79 8.89 29.88
CA LYS A 92 -32.33 7.64 29.22
C LYS A 92 -31.34 7.91 28.08
N GLU A 93 -31.55 8.97 27.30
CA GLU A 93 -30.65 9.35 26.20
C GLU A 93 -29.24 9.68 26.70
N GLU A 94 -29.12 10.33 27.85
CA GLU A 94 -27.84 10.70 28.45
C GLU A 94 -27.14 9.49 29.07
N GLN A 95 -27.89 8.58 29.71
CA GLN A 95 -27.37 7.29 30.16
C GLN A 95 -26.80 6.47 29.00
N VAL A 96 -27.52 6.41 27.86
CA VAL A 96 -27.05 5.72 26.65
C VAL A 96 -25.79 6.38 26.08
N LYS A 97 -25.78 7.72 25.99
CA LYS A 97 -24.62 8.49 25.51
C LYS A 97 -23.39 8.23 26.37
N ARG A 98 -23.55 8.25 27.70
CA ARG A 98 -22.47 8.01 28.66
C ARG A 98 -21.93 6.59 28.59
N ARG A 99 -22.82 5.58 28.53
CA ARG A 99 -22.43 4.17 28.35
C ARG A 99 -21.65 3.97 27.06
N ARG A 100 -22.13 4.54 25.95
CA ARG A 100 -21.45 4.50 24.67
C ARG A 100 -20.08 5.17 24.72
N GLN A 101 -19.96 6.32 25.38
CA GLN A 101 -18.67 6.99 25.57
C GLN A 101 -17.69 6.11 26.37
N MET A 102 -18.15 5.45 27.44
CA MET A 102 -17.33 4.52 28.20
C MET A 102 -16.91 3.30 27.38
N GLU A 103 -17.84 2.68 26.64
CA GLU A 103 -17.55 1.55 25.73
C GLU A 103 -16.52 1.94 24.66
N GLU A 104 -16.65 3.13 24.07
CA GLU A 104 -15.70 3.68 23.11
C GLU A 104 -14.31 3.88 23.74
N ILE A 105 -14.22 4.38 24.98
CA ILE A 105 -12.95 4.54 25.70
C ILE A 105 -12.34 3.17 26.05
N HIS A 106 -13.13 2.22 26.55
CA HIS A 106 -12.65 0.86 26.84
C HIS A 106 -12.10 0.18 25.59
N SER A 107 -12.83 0.25 24.48
CA SER A 107 -12.40 -0.31 23.19
C SER A 107 -11.10 0.35 22.70
N LYS A 108 -10.99 1.68 22.80
CA LYS A 108 -9.75 2.41 22.48
C LYS A 108 -8.59 1.99 23.38
N ASN A 109 -8.79 1.89 24.68
CA ASN A 109 -7.74 1.47 25.63
C ASN A 109 -7.28 0.03 25.39
N ALA A 110 -8.20 -0.89 25.07
CA ALA A 110 -7.84 -2.27 24.70
C ALA A 110 -7.01 -2.31 23.41
N SER A 111 -7.39 -1.52 22.40
CA SER A 111 -6.62 -1.35 21.15
C SER A 111 -5.23 -0.78 21.42
N LEU A 112 -5.12 0.30 22.21
CA LEU A 112 -3.86 0.92 22.60
C LEU A 112 -2.95 -0.05 23.39
N MET A 113 -3.51 -0.93 24.22
CA MET A 113 -2.74 -1.96 24.91
C MET A 113 -2.09 -2.93 23.92
N GLY A 114 -2.84 -3.41 22.93
CA GLY A 114 -2.31 -4.29 21.88
C GLY A 114 -1.23 -3.60 21.03
N GLN A 115 -1.47 -2.34 20.65
CA GLN A 115 -0.51 -1.54 19.88
C GLN A 115 0.78 -1.29 20.66
N ARG A 116 0.70 -0.89 21.94
CA ARG A 116 1.87 -0.73 22.84
C ARG A 116 2.70 -2.01 22.89
N ALA A 117 2.04 -3.14 23.13
CA ALA A 117 2.74 -4.42 23.23
C ALA A 117 3.50 -4.77 21.94
N ALA A 118 2.92 -4.53 20.77
CA ALA A 118 3.59 -4.74 19.47
C ALA A 118 4.78 -3.80 19.28
N VAL A 119 4.58 -2.49 19.50
CA VAL A 119 5.64 -1.49 19.34
C VAL A 119 6.80 -1.74 20.31
N TYR A 120 6.52 -2.11 21.56
CA TYR A 120 7.57 -2.36 22.56
C TYR A 120 8.37 -3.62 22.21
N ARG A 121 7.72 -4.69 21.72
CA ARG A 121 8.43 -5.86 21.19
C ARG A 121 9.31 -5.49 20.00
N ARG A 122 8.81 -4.65 19.08
CA ARG A 122 9.58 -4.17 17.92
C ARG A 122 10.81 -3.38 18.34
N LEU A 123 10.67 -2.42 19.26
CA LEU A 123 11.79 -1.61 19.76
C LEU A 123 12.82 -2.46 20.51
N SER A 124 12.37 -3.41 21.33
CA SER A 124 13.27 -4.37 21.99
C SER A 124 14.03 -5.21 20.97
N LEU A 125 13.35 -5.75 19.97
CA LEU A 125 13.98 -6.53 18.90
C LEU A 125 14.98 -5.69 18.09
N ALA A 126 14.64 -4.43 17.78
CA ALA A 126 15.55 -3.52 17.10
C ALA A 126 16.81 -3.23 17.94
N ALA A 127 16.66 -3.03 19.25
CA ALA A 127 17.79 -2.84 20.17
C ALA A 127 18.69 -4.08 20.24
N ASP A 128 18.12 -5.28 20.37
CA ASP A 128 18.86 -6.54 20.38
C ASP A 128 19.65 -6.74 19.07
N LEU A 129 19.05 -6.34 17.94
CA LEU A 129 19.65 -6.47 16.62
C LEU A 129 20.61 -5.32 16.24
N ALA A 130 20.67 -4.24 17.02
CA ALA A 130 21.46 -3.04 16.69
C ALA A 130 22.98 -3.27 16.71
N SER A 131 23.45 -4.31 17.41
CA SER A 131 24.86 -4.69 17.44
C SER A 131 25.33 -5.39 16.16
N PHE A 132 24.40 -5.95 15.37
CA PHE A 132 24.75 -6.66 14.15
C PHE A 132 25.03 -5.71 12.99
N PRO A 133 26.10 -5.94 12.20
CA PRO A 133 26.48 -5.04 11.10
C PRO A 133 25.53 -5.15 9.90
N ALA A 134 24.85 -6.29 9.74
CA ALA A 134 23.90 -6.52 8.67
C ALA A 134 22.85 -7.57 9.07
N LEU A 135 21.66 -7.39 8.51
CA LEU A 135 20.46 -8.21 8.65
C LEU A 135 19.94 -8.52 7.23
N TRP A 136 19.28 -9.66 7.10
CA TRP A 136 18.58 -10.06 5.88
C TRP A 136 17.15 -10.43 6.22
N PHE A 137 16.24 -10.15 5.30
CA PHE A 137 14.84 -10.50 5.44
C PHE A 137 14.49 -11.57 4.39
N PRO A 138 14.32 -12.83 4.80
CA PRO A 138 13.68 -13.85 3.98
C PRO A 138 12.29 -13.40 3.50
N HIS A 139 11.93 -13.76 2.27
CA HIS A 139 10.65 -13.40 1.66
C HIS A 139 9.91 -14.63 1.13
N PHE A 140 8.60 -14.49 1.01
CA PHE A 140 7.72 -15.41 0.29
C PHE A 140 6.83 -14.62 -0.68
N CYS A 141 6.26 -15.29 -1.67
CA CYS A 141 5.20 -14.75 -2.52
C CYS A 141 3.82 -15.11 -1.95
N ASP A 142 2.87 -14.19 -1.97
CA ASP A 142 1.47 -14.59 -1.85
C ASP A 142 1.02 -15.36 -3.10
N PHE A 143 -0.23 -15.83 -3.12
CA PHE A 143 -0.75 -16.60 -4.26
C PHE A 143 -0.88 -15.79 -5.56
N ARG A 144 -0.70 -14.46 -5.52
CA ARG A 144 -0.80 -13.53 -6.67
C ARG A 144 0.58 -13.13 -7.19
N GLY A 145 1.63 -13.39 -6.41
CA GLY A 145 3.02 -13.16 -6.77
C GLY A 145 3.68 -12.01 -6.02
N ARG A 146 2.93 -11.28 -5.17
CA ARG A 146 3.48 -10.17 -4.39
C ARG A 146 4.45 -10.69 -3.33
N LEU A 147 5.58 -10.01 -3.18
CA LEU A 147 6.66 -10.41 -2.26
C LEU A 147 6.45 -9.81 -0.87
N TYR A 148 6.54 -10.66 0.15
CA TYR A 148 6.38 -10.29 1.56
C TYR A 148 7.55 -10.82 2.40
N PRO A 149 8.10 -10.02 3.32
CA PRO A 149 9.05 -10.54 4.30
C PRO A 149 8.36 -11.55 5.23
N ILE A 150 9.10 -12.57 5.66
CA ILE A 150 8.59 -13.57 6.60
C ILE A 150 8.47 -12.99 8.01
N ALA A 151 9.42 -12.14 8.40
CA ALA A 151 9.45 -11.48 9.70
C ALA A 151 8.21 -10.58 9.89
N GLN A 152 7.59 -10.65 11.07
CA GLN A 152 6.32 -9.97 11.37
C GLN A 152 6.49 -8.63 12.10
N GLU A 153 7.42 -8.54 13.06
CA GLU A 153 7.50 -7.37 13.95
C GLU A 153 8.40 -6.25 13.37
N LEU A 154 9.56 -6.62 12.83
CA LEU A 154 10.56 -5.71 12.25
C LEU A 154 10.90 -6.18 10.83
N HIS A 155 10.51 -5.41 9.83
CA HIS A 155 10.74 -5.70 8.41
C HIS A 155 10.59 -4.44 7.54
N PRO A 156 11.21 -4.37 6.35
CA PRO A 156 11.28 -3.15 5.53
C PRO A 156 9.97 -2.75 4.82
N GLN A 157 8.88 -3.47 5.09
CA GLN A 157 7.52 -3.20 4.59
C GLN A 157 6.56 -2.75 5.71
N GLY A 158 7.08 -2.42 6.90
CA GLY A 158 6.27 -1.99 8.04
C GLY A 158 5.77 -0.54 7.92
N ASP A 159 5.23 -0.04 9.03
CA ASP A 159 4.84 1.37 9.20
C ASP A 159 6.06 2.32 9.17
N SER A 160 5.81 3.64 9.25
CA SER A 160 6.87 4.64 9.20
C SER A 160 7.94 4.41 10.27
N LEU A 161 7.56 4.08 11.51
CA LEU A 161 8.51 3.73 12.59
C LEU A 161 9.41 2.56 12.17
N THR A 162 8.82 1.48 11.68
CA THR A 162 9.58 0.29 11.24
C THR A 162 10.53 0.62 10.09
N LYS A 163 10.08 1.43 9.12
CA LYS A 163 10.90 1.86 7.98
C LYS A 163 12.03 2.79 8.42
N GLY A 164 11.78 3.75 9.33
CA GLY A 164 12.79 4.65 9.88
C GLY A 164 13.86 3.92 10.72
N LEU A 165 13.50 2.82 11.37
CA LEU A 165 14.43 1.95 12.12
C LEU A 165 15.37 1.13 11.22
N LEU A 166 15.16 1.09 9.90
CA LEU A 166 15.89 0.24 8.97
C LEU A 166 16.53 1.06 7.84
N THR A 167 17.84 0.90 7.67
CA THR A 167 18.60 1.48 6.55
C THR A 167 19.42 0.40 5.85
N PHE A 168 19.94 0.65 4.65
CA PHE A 168 20.82 -0.32 3.99
C PHE A 168 22.14 -0.48 4.77
N ALA A 169 22.68 -1.70 4.79
CA ALA A 169 23.87 -1.98 5.59
C ALA A 169 25.13 -1.38 4.97
N GLU A 170 25.28 -1.51 3.65
CA GLU A 170 26.45 -1.01 2.94
C GLU A 170 26.11 0.23 2.10
N PRO A 171 26.95 1.28 2.17
CA PRO A 171 26.64 2.55 1.54
C PRO A 171 26.89 2.54 0.04
N VAL A 172 26.29 3.53 -0.62
CA VAL A 172 26.53 3.85 -2.03
C VAL A 172 26.74 5.35 -2.14
N ARG A 173 27.69 5.76 -2.99
CA ARG A 173 27.97 7.17 -3.28
C ARG A 173 26.76 7.85 -3.91
N LEU A 174 26.50 9.11 -3.57
CA LEU A 174 25.39 9.87 -4.12
C LEU A 174 25.47 10.04 -5.65
N GLY A 175 26.68 10.16 -6.20
CA GLY A 175 26.82 10.48 -7.63
C GLY A 175 26.18 11.83 -7.96
N ALA A 176 25.84 12.03 -9.23
CA ALA A 176 25.41 13.34 -9.74
C ALA A 176 24.08 13.85 -9.12
N ASN A 177 23.08 12.98 -9.01
CA ASN A 177 21.72 13.37 -8.59
C ASN A 177 21.32 12.83 -7.21
N GLY A 178 22.20 12.12 -6.50
CA GLY A 178 21.83 11.49 -5.22
C GLY A 178 21.40 12.50 -4.16
N GLN A 179 22.06 13.65 -4.06
CA GLN A 179 21.64 14.72 -3.14
C GLN A 179 20.23 15.22 -3.47
N TRP A 180 19.97 15.47 -4.76
CA TRP A 180 18.67 15.92 -5.22
C TRP A 180 17.57 14.92 -4.84
N TRP A 181 17.81 13.62 -5.04
CA TRP A 181 16.87 12.59 -4.62
C TRP A 181 16.67 12.53 -3.11
N LEU A 182 17.72 12.69 -2.29
CA LEU A 182 17.57 12.78 -0.83
C LEU A 182 16.66 13.93 -0.43
N TYR A 183 16.80 15.09 -1.08
CA TYR A 183 15.98 16.26 -0.81
C TYR A 183 14.53 16.02 -1.22
N VAL A 184 14.30 15.48 -2.42
CA VAL A 184 12.96 15.10 -2.89
C VAL A 184 12.27 14.17 -1.90
N VAL A 185 12.93 13.10 -1.42
CA VAL A 185 12.25 12.15 -0.52
C VAL A 185 12.09 12.67 0.90
N LEU A 186 12.94 13.58 1.37
CA LEU A 186 12.72 14.25 2.65
C LEU A 186 11.47 15.13 2.57
N ALA A 187 11.31 15.91 1.51
CA ALA A 187 10.09 16.67 1.27
C ALA A 187 8.85 15.76 1.14
N ASN A 188 8.96 14.61 0.46
CA ASN A 188 7.88 13.62 0.39
C ASN A 188 7.46 13.15 1.79
N ALA A 189 8.44 12.74 2.63
CA ALA A 189 8.17 12.27 3.99
C ALA A 189 7.54 13.36 4.87
N MET A 190 7.89 14.62 4.62
CA MET A 190 7.35 15.82 5.27
C MET A 190 5.97 16.27 4.73
N GLY A 191 5.36 15.52 3.80
CA GLY A 191 4.00 15.75 3.31
C GLY A 191 3.90 16.53 1.99
N HIS A 192 5.03 16.89 1.37
CA HIS A 192 5.12 17.71 0.16
C HIS A 192 5.18 16.92 -1.16
N ASP A 193 4.81 15.63 -1.19
CA ASP A 193 4.85 14.78 -2.40
C ASP A 193 3.91 15.25 -3.53
N LYS A 194 3.09 16.28 -3.30
CA LYS A 194 2.14 16.83 -4.27
C LYS A 194 2.75 17.92 -5.15
N LEU A 195 3.91 18.45 -4.79
CA LEU A 195 4.64 19.42 -5.60
C LEU A 195 5.38 18.74 -6.78
N PRO A 196 5.76 19.49 -7.83
CA PRO A 196 6.76 19.04 -8.80
C PRO A 196 8.08 18.64 -8.13
N LEU A 197 8.83 17.70 -8.72
CA LEU A 197 10.02 17.13 -8.06
C LEU A 197 11.06 18.20 -7.70
N GLN A 198 11.30 19.17 -8.57
CA GLN A 198 12.24 20.25 -8.27
C GLN A 198 11.79 21.11 -7.08
N GLU A 199 10.51 21.48 -7.02
CA GLU A 199 9.96 22.25 -5.90
C GLU A 199 10.05 21.50 -4.57
N ARG A 200 10.00 20.15 -4.60
CA ARG A 200 10.25 19.32 -3.41
C ARG A 200 11.71 19.42 -2.96
N ALA A 201 12.66 19.33 -3.89
CA ALA A 201 14.06 19.50 -3.57
C ALA A 201 14.35 20.91 -3.00
N ASP A 202 13.79 21.95 -3.63
CA ASP A 202 13.91 23.34 -3.18
C ASP A 202 13.30 23.53 -1.79
N TRP A 203 12.19 22.86 -1.47
CA TRP A 203 11.61 22.90 -0.13
C TRP A 203 12.61 22.41 0.93
N THR A 204 13.29 21.29 0.68
CA THR A 204 14.30 20.78 1.62
C THR A 204 15.47 21.74 1.76
N ASP A 205 15.97 22.30 0.65
CA ASP A 205 17.06 23.26 0.68
C ASP A 205 16.71 24.52 1.51
N ASN A 206 15.51 25.05 1.30
CA ASN A 206 14.99 26.20 2.05
C ASN A 206 14.79 25.93 3.55
N ASN A 207 14.66 24.66 3.95
CA ASN A 207 14.44 24.25 5.34
C ASN A 207 15.69 23.63 6.00
N LEU A 208 16.87 23.71 5.37
CA LEU A 208 18.11 23.10 5.89
C LEU A 208 18.40 23.49 7.35
N ASN A 209 18.18 24.74 7.74
CA ASN A 209 18.40 25.17 9.12
C ASN A 209 17.56 24.39 10.14
N LEU A 210 16.27 24.14 9.85
CA LEU A 210 15.39 23.35 10.70
C LEU A 210 15.76 21.87 10.66
N ILE A 211 16.18 21.36 9.51
CA ILE A 211 16.60 19.97 9.33
C ILE A 211 17.87 19.68 10.16
N LEU A 212 18.87 20.56 10.08
CA LEU A 212 20.11 20.47 10.85
C LEU A 212 19.85 20.61 12.35
N ALA A 213 18.95 21.53 12.74
CA ALA A 213 18.56 21.67 14.14
C ALA A 213 17.82 20.41 14.66
N THR A 214 16.94 19.85 13.84
CA THR A 214 16.23 18.58 14.13
C THR A 214 17.21 17.42 14.29
N ALA A 215 18.22 17.30 13.41
CA ALA A 215 19.22 16.24 13.51
C ALA A 215 20.08 16.35 14.77
N LYS A 216 20.26 17.57 15.30
CA LYS A 216 21.01 17.82 16.53
C LYS A 216 20.20 17.59 17.80
N ASP A 217 18.93 18.00 17.81
CA ASP A 217 18.01 17.83 18.94
C ASP A 217 16.59 17.47 18.45
N PRO A 218 16.35 16.19 18.15
CA PRO A 218 15.08 15.74 17.58
C PRO A 218 13.87 16.05 18.46
N LEU A 219 14.01 16.01 19.78
CA LEU A 219 12.90 16.25 20.70
C LEU A 219 12.56 17.73 20.83
N ALA A 220 13.55 18.62 20.82
CA ALA A 220 13.29 20.06 20.82
C ALA A 220 12.57 20.54 19.54
N TYR A 221 12.74 19.81 18.43
CA TYR A 221 12.12 20.10 17.13
C TYR A 221 11.05 19.07 16.74
N ILE A 222 10.43 18.40 17.72
CA ILE A 222 9.41 17.37 17.45
C ILE A 222 8.23 17.89 16.65
N ASP A 223 7.82 19.14 16.89
CA ASP A 223 6.74 19.80 16.15
C ASP A 223 7.06 20.04 14.67
N PHE A 224 8.34 19.93 14.27
CA PHE A 224 8.72 20.00 12.85
C PHE A 224 8.56 18.64 12.17
N TRP A 225 9.21 17.59 12.68
CA TRP A 225 9.28 16.29 11.99
C TRP A 225 8.15 15.32 12.37
N ALA A 226 7.39 15.59 13.43
CA ALA A 226 6.27 14.77 13.88
C ALA A 226 4.93 15.55 13.92
N HIS A 227 4.83 16.66 13.18
CA HIS A 227 3.58 17.40 13.00
C HIS A 227 2.49 16.53 12.34
N GLU A 228 1.23 16.89 12.53
CA GLU A 228 0.08 16.18 11.92
C GLU A 228 0.03 16.24 10.38
N ASP A 229 0.79 17.16 9.78
CA ASP A 229 0.91 17.31 8.32
C ASP A 229 2.06 16.47 7.73
N VAL A 230 2.90 15.88 8.58
CA VAL A 230 4.00 15.01 8.15
C VAL A 230 3.44 13.62 7.84
N ASP A 231 3.61 13.17 6.60
CA ASP A 231 3.05 11.89 6.13
C ASP A 231 3.84 10.66 6.65
N SER A 232 5.13 10.81 6.99
CA SER A 232 5.98 9.70 7.45
C SER A 232 7.09 10.17 8.40
N PRO A 233 6.76 10.42 9.68
CA PRO A 233 7.64 11.17 10.60
C PRO A 233 8.97 10.48 10.88
N TRP A 234 8.99 9.17 11.09
CA TRP A 234 10.23 8.45 11.42
C TRP A 234 11.16 8.28 10.23
N GLU A 235 10.61 8.21 9.01
CA GLU A 235 11.39 8.27 7.77
C GLU A 235 11.94 9.68 7.53
N ALA A 236 11.14 10.72 7.79
CA ALA A 236 11.60 12.11 7.74
C ALA A 236 12.76 12.34 8.72
N LEU A 237 12.65 11.87 9.97
CA LEU A 237 13.73 11.95 10.95
C LEU A 237 14.99 11.21 10.48
N SER A 238 14.84 10.00 9.93
CA SER A 238 15.97 9.25 9.33
C SER A 238 16.67 10.06 8.22
N LEU A 239 15.90 10.75 7.38
CA LEU A 239 16.41 11.58 6.29
C LEU A 239 17.03 12.88 6.79
N CYS A 240 16.51 13.50 7.85
CA CYS A 240 17.14 14.65 8.50
C CYS A 240 18.55 14.32 8.99
N PHE A 241 18.74 13.16 9.61
CA PHE A 241 20.06 12.68 10.02
C PHE A 241 21.02 12.45 8.84
N GLU A 242 20.53 11.89 7.74
CA GLU A 242 21.35 11.67 6.54
C GLU A 242 21.76 13.01 5.89
N VAL A 243 20.82 13.95 5.74
CA VAL A 243 21.08 15.28 5.18
C VAL A 243 22.03 16.09 6.06
N ALA A 244 21.93 15.96 7.38
CA ALA A 244 22.87 16.60 8.30
C ALA A 244 24.31 16.07 8.11
N GLN A 245 24.48 14.75 8.05
CA GLN A 245 25.78 14.13 7.75
C GLN A 245 26.33 14.56 6.38
N LEU A 246 25.47 14.70 5.37
CA LEU A 246 25.85 15.23 4.06
C LEU A 246 26.35 16.68 4.15
N CYS A 247 25.66 17.54 4.90
CA CYS A 247 26.06 18.93 5.09
C CYS A 247 27.39 19.04 5.83
N GLU A 248 27.60 18.22 6.87
CA GLU A 248 28.88 18.13 7.58
C GLU A 248 30.01 17.67 6.65
N TRP A 249 29.76 16.64 5.83
CA TRP A 249 30.70 16.15 4.83
C TRP A 249 31.13 17.24 3.83
N ALA A 250 30.17 18.01 3.32
CA ALA A 250 30.41 19.12 2.42
C ALA A 250 31.17 20.27 3.10
N ALA A 251 30.85 20.58 4.36
CA ALA A 251 31.52 21.61 5.15
C ALA A 251 33.02 21.31 5.40
N LEU A 252 33.41 20.03 5.38
CA LEU A 252 34.81 19.60 5.42
C LEU A 252 35.55 19.78 4.08
N GLY A 253 34.89 20.33 3.06
CA GLY A 253 35.46 20.56 1.73
C GLY A 253 35.44 19.33 0.82
N ASN A 254 34.72 18.27 1.20
CA ASN A 254 34.56 17.10 0.35
C ASN A 254 33.50 17.33 -0.73
N ARG A 255 33.58 16.56 -1.82
CA ARG A 255 32.58 16.56 -2.88
C ARG A 255 31.31 15.84 -2.43
N VAL A 256 30.15 16.45 -2.68
CA VAL A 256 28.83 15.91 -2.30
C VAL A 256 28.57 14.57 -2.98
N GLU A 257 29.00 14.41 -4.23
CA GLU A 257 28.81 13.21 -5.04
C GLU A 257 29.52 11.98 -4.46
N ASP A 258 30.55 12.20 -3.65
CA ASP A 258 31.32 11.13 -2.99
C ASP A 258 30.73 10.74 -1.62
N PHE A 259 29.72 11.47 -1.11
CA PHE A 259 29.07 11.11 0.15
C PHE A 259 28.44 9.73 0.05
N GLU A 260 28.73 8.88 1.03
CA GLU A 260 28.32 7.48 1.07
C GLU A 260 27.02 7.34 1.89
N SER A 261 25.90 7.25 1.17
CA SER A 261 24.56 7.21 1.75
C SER A 261 24.01 5.80 1.90
N THR A 262 23.24 5.57 2.96
CA THR A 262 22.61 4.28 3.27
C THR A 262 21.09 4.29 3.25
N VAL A 263 20.47 5.48 3.28
CA VAL A 263 19.01 5.57 3.38
C VAL A 263 18.31 5.05 2.11
N PRO A 264 17.21 4.28 2.26
CA PRO A 264 16.37 3.91 1.13
C PRO A 264 15.59 5.11 0.60
N VAL A 265 15.78 5.44 -0.67
CA VAL A 265 14.99 6.42 -1.43
C VAL A 265 13.90 5.67 -2.16
N ARG A 266 12.63 5.99 -1.89
CA ARG A 266 11.45 5.31 -2.46
C ARG A 266 10.70 6.19 -3.45
N LEU A 267 10.20 5.57 -4.51
CA LEU A 267 9.33 6.14 -5.52
C LEU A 267 8.00 5.37 -5.50
N ASP A 268 6.89 6.10 -5.35
CA ASP A 268 5.56 5.52 -5.20
C ASP A 268 4.73 5.69 -6.47
N ALA A 269 3.94 4.67 -6.80
CA ALA A 269 2.91 4.78 -7.83
C ALA A 269 1.78 5.71 -7.38
N THR A 270 1.24 6.52 -8.31
CA THR A 270 0.07 7.37 -8.00
C THR A 270 -1.17 6.52 -7.66
N CYS A 271 -1.45 5.51 -8.49
CA CYS A 271 -2.50 4.52 -8.28
C CYS A 271 -2.23 3.29 -9.17
N SER A 272 -1.39 2.37 -8.67
CA SER A 272 -0.89 1.21 -9.45
C SER A 272 -2.01 0.43 -10.15
N GLY A 273 -3.11 0.14 -9.45
CA GLY A 273 -4.22 -0.61 -10.04
C GLY A 273 -4.82 0.04 -11.30
N ILE A 274 -5.03 1.36 -11.29
CA ILE A 274 -5.56 2.09 -12.46
C ILE A 274 -4.48 2.23 -13.54
N GLN A 275 -3.21 2.38 -13.16
CA GLN A 275 -2.09 2.40 -14.13
C GLN A 275 -2.06 1.08 -14.94
N HIS A 276 -2.14 -0.07 -14.27
CA HIS A 276 -2.15 -1.37 -14.95
C HIS A 276 -3.44 -1.61 -15.76
N LEU A 277 -4.62 -1.25 -15.23
CA LEU A 277 -5.89 -1.42 -15.94
C LEU A 277 -5.99 -0.52 -17.18
N SER A 278 -5.55 0.73 -17.08
CA SER A 278 -5.52 1.66 -18.23
C SER A 278 -4.58 1.17 -19.32
N ALA A 279 -3.40 0.63 -18.96
CA ALA A 279 -2.48 0.04 -19.92
C ALA A 279 -3.01 -1.25 -20.56
N LEU A 280 -3.65 -2.14 -19.80
CA LEU A 280 -4.30 -3.35 -20.34
C LEU A 280 -5.39 -3.01 -21.37
N MET A 281 -6.17 -1.96 -21.11
CA MET A 281 -7.24 -1.51 -22.01
C MET A 281 -6.79 -0.57 -23.11
N ARG A 282 -5.51 -0.16 -23.10
CA ARG A 282 -4.97 0.93 -23.92
C ARG A 282 -5.82 2.20 -23.83
N ASP A 283 -6.27 2.55 -22.63
CA ASP A 283 -7.12 3.71 -22.38
C ASP A 283 -6.32 4.97 -22.05
N GLU A 284 -6.28 5.89 -23.01
CA GLU A 284 -5.53 7.14 -22.89
C GLU A 284 -6.08 8.06 -21.79
N ALA A 285 -7.41 8.13 -21.64
CA ALA A 285 -8.03 9.05 -20.69
C ALA A 285 -7.68 8.68 -19.25
N SER A 286 -7.88 7.41 -18.86
CA SER A 286 -7.49 6.95 -17.52
C SER A 286 -5.98 7.02 -17.31
N ALA A 287 -5.18 6.68 -18.32
CA ALA A 287 -3.71 6.72 -18.25
C ALA A 287 -3.18 8.13 -17.92
N ARG A 288 -3.80 9.19 -18.46
CA ARG A 288 -3.48 10.58 -18.09
C ARG A 288 -3.72 10.83 -16.61
N CYS A 289 -4.91 10.49 -16.09
CA CYS A 289 -5.30 10.74 -14.71
C CYS A 289 -4.37 10.11 -13.64
N VAL A 290 -3.60 9.08 -14.01
CA VAL A 290 -2.68 8.37 -13.09
C VAL A 290 -1.22 8.44 -13.53
N ASN A 291 -0.86 9.50 -14.26
CA ASN A 291 0.51 9.85 -14.63
C ASN A 291 1.24 8.76 -15.44
N VAL A 292 0.52 7.89 -16.16
CA VAL A 292 1.11 6.98 -17.15
C VAL A 292 1.58 7.78 -18.37
N LEU A 293 0.89 8.87 -18.70
CA LEU A 293 1.26 9.77 -19.78
C LEU A 293 1.87 11.07 -19.27
N PRO A 294 2.87 11.64 -19.98
CA PRO A 294 3.42 12.94 -19.64
C PRO A 294 2.38 14.02 -19.92
N THR A 295 1.94 14.72 -18.88
CA THR A 295 1.03 15.87 -19.01
C THR A 295 1.68 17.21 -18.66
N GLY A 296 2.96 17.19 -18.24
CA GLY A 296 3.71 18.37 -17.80
C GLY A 296 3.37 18.83 -16.37
N LYS A 297 2.47 18.14 -15.68
CA LYS A 297 2.14 18.35 -14.26
C LYS A 297 1.83 17.02 -13.59
N ARG A 298 1.84 16.97 -12.25
CA ARG A 298 1.37 15.79 -11.51
C ARG A 298 -0.15 15.77 -11.49
N GLU A 299 -0.76 14.84 -12.21
CA GLU A 299 -2.21 14.61 -12.13
C GLU A 299 -2.60 13.97 -10.80
N ASP A 300 -3.77 14.34 -10.29
CA ASP A 300 -4.30 13.89 -9.00
C ASP A 300 -5.74 13.39 -9.17
N ILE A 301 -5.88 12.14 -9.62
CA ILE A 301 -7.17 11.47 -9.83
C ILE A 301 -8.12 11.61 -8.62
N TYR A 302 -7.58 11.65 -7.40
CA TYR A 302 -8.38 11.78 -6.20
C TYR A 302 -9.04 13.16 -6.11
N SER A 303 -8.32 14.22 -6.47
CA SER A 303 -8.87 15.59 -6.51
C SER A 303 -9.84 15.76 -7.68
N ASP A 304 -9.56 15.16 -8.83
CA ASP A 304 -10.45 15.20 -9.99
C ASP A 304 -11.80 14.52 -9.69
N VAL A 305 -11.76 13.31 -9.11
CA VAL A 305 -12.98 12.61 -8.67
C VAL A 305 -13.70 13.41 -7.58
N ALA A 306 -12.98 13.98 -6.61
CA ALA A 306 -13.60 14.81 -5.58
C ALA A 306 -14.33 16.03 -6.19
N ASN A 307 -13.75 16.66 -7.22
CA ASN A 307 -14.36 17.79 -7.90
C ASN A 307 -15.62 17.41 -8.68
N LYS A 308 -15.62 16.24 -9.35
CA LYS A 308 -16.84 15.70 -9.99
C LYS A 308 -17.94 15.39 -8.97
N VAL A 309 -17.58 14.74 -7.85
CA VAL A 309 -18.52 14.46 -6.77
C VAL A 309 -19.12 15.75 -6.21
N LYS A 310 -18.32 16.81 -6.01
CA LYS A 310 -18.84 18.13 -5.61
C LYS A 310 -19.85 18.68 -6.61
N GLN A 311 -19.64 18.51 -7.92
CA GLN A 311 -20.58 18.97 -8.95
C GLN A 311 -21.91 18.21 -8.89
N PHE A 312 -21.88 16.88 -8.72
CA PHE A 312 -23.10 16.08 -8.55
C PHE A 312 -23.87 16.52 -7.29
N VAL A 313 -23.16 16.65 -6.17
CA VAL A 313 -23.76 17.08 -4.91
C VAL A 313 -24.32 18.50 -4.98
N ALA A 314 -23.63 19.44 -5.63
CA ALA A 314 -24.15 20.79 -5.83
C ALA A 314 -25.42 20.80 -6.70
N THR A 315 -25.44 19.97 -7.76
CA THR A 315 -26.61 19.84 -8.64
C THR A 315 -27.82 19.29 -7.90
N ASP A 316 -27.63 18.24 -7.09
CA ASP A 316 -28.71 17.64 -6.30
C ASP A 316 -29.16 18.54 -5.15
N ALA A 317 -28.24 19.30 -4.53
CA ALA A 317 -28.57 20.29 -3.52
C ALA A 317 -29.44 21.41 -4.11
N ALA A 318 -29.14 21.88 -5.33
CA ALA A 318 -29.97 22.85 -6.04
C ALA A 318 -31.37 22.33 -6.38
N LYS A 319 -31.53 21.01 -6.54
CA LYS A 319 -32.83 20.33 -6.70
C LYS A 319 -33.55 20.06 -5.37
N GLY A 320 -32.98 20.45 -4.24
CA GLY A 320 -33.59 20.31 -2.92
C GLY A 320 -33.34 18.97 -2.22
N ASN A 321 -32.34 18.17 -2.64
CA ASN A 321 -32.00 16.92 -1.94
C ASN A 321 -31.40 17.23 -0.54
N PRO A 322 -32.04 16.81 0.57
CA PRO A 322 -31.58 17.15 1.93
C PRO A 322 -30.21 16.59 2.30
N LEU A 323 -29.84 15.42 1.76
CA LEU A 323 -28.51 14.83 2.01
C LEU A 323 -27.43 15.59 1.25
N ALA A 324 -27.72 16.01 0.02
CA ALA A 324 -26.80 16.77 -0.81
C ALA A 324 -26.48 18.14 -0.18
N VAL A 325 -27.50 18.84 0.34
CA VAL A 325 -27.31 20.11 1.06
C VAL A 325 -26.38 19.95 2.26
N GLN A 326 -26.50 18.85 3.01
CA GLN A 326 -25.64 18.60 4.18
C GLN A 326 -24.20 18.25 3.81
N TRP A 327 -23.97 17.66 2.64
CA TRP A 327 -22.64 17.33 2.11
C TRP A 327 -21.92 18.52 1.46
N LEU A 328 -22.65 19.59 1.12
CA LEU A 328 -22.09 20.79 0.50
C LEU A 328 -20.92 21.34 1.33
N GLY A 329 -19.78 21.59 0.68
CA GLY A 329 -18.57 22.12 1.33
C GLY A 329 -17.78 21.12 2.19
N LYS A 330 -18.23 19.86 2.34
CA LYS A 330 -17.56 18.84 3.20
C LYS A 330 -16.82 17.75 2.43
N ILE A 331 -16.83 17.84 1.09
CA ILE A 331 -16.20 16.85 0.21
C ILE A 331 -14.81 17.33 -0.15
N GLY A 332 -13.79 16.54 0.18
CA GLY A 332 -12.40 16.81 -0.19
C GLY A 332 -11.70 15.58 -0.75
N ARG A 333 -10.42 15.75 -1.12
CA ARG A 333 -9.56 14.66 -1.61
C ARG A 333 -9.52 13.49 -0.63
N LYS A 334 -9.31 13.76 0.67
CA LYS A 334 -9.28 12.74 1.74
C LYS A 334 -10.58 11.91 1.78
N THR A 335 -11.74 12.52 1.51
CA THR A 335 -13.06 11.87 1.53
C THR A 335 -13.21 10.77 0.49
N VAL A 336 -12.67 10.97 -0.73
CA VAL A 336 -12.83 10.02 -1.85
C VAL A 336 -11.62 9.10 -2.04
N LYS A 337 -10.44 9.48 -1.51
CA LYS A 337 -9.16 8.80 -1.74
C LYS A 337 -9.24 7.28 -1.57
N ARG A 338 -9.78 6.82 -0.42
CA ARG A 338 -9.84 5.38 -0.10
C ARG A 338 -10.74 4.61 -1.08
N ALA A 339 -11.89 5.17 -1.45
CA ALA A 339 -12.81 4.56 -2.40
C ALA A 339 -12.19 4.43 -3.80
N VAL A 340 -11.58 5.51 -4.31
CA VAL A 340 -10.87 5.52 -5.60
C VAL A 340 -9.72 4.51 -5.60
N MET A 341 -8.89 4.51 -4.55
CA MET A 341 -7.72 3.62 -4.42
C MET A 341 -8.10 2.13 -4.32
N THR A 342 -9.24 1.82 -3.69
CA THR A 342 -9.69 0.42 -3.49
C THR A 342 -10.58 -0.11 -4.62
N THR A 343 -11.03 0.75 -5.54
CA THR A 343 -11.85 0.36 -6.70
C THR A 343 -11.16 -0.64 -7.63
N PRO A 344 -9.90 -0.43 -8.08
CA PRO A 344 -9.17 -1.43 -8.88
C PRO A 344 -9.02 -2.80 -8.19
N TYR A 345 -9.10 -2.79 -6.86
CA TYR A 345 -8.98 -3.97 -6.01
C TYR A 345 -10.34 -4.53 -5.58
N GLY A 346 -11.42 -4.14 -6.28
CA GLY A 346 -12.71 -4.82 -6.24
C GLY A 346 -13.53 -4.50 -4.98
N VAL A 347 -13.29 -3.35 -4.34
CA VAL A 347 -14.22 -2.87 -3.32
C VAL A 347 -15.63 -2.80 -3.91
N THR A 348 -16.61 -3.32 -3.17
CA THR A 348 -18.01 -3.22 -3.58
C THR A 348 -18.55 -1.83 -3.28
N GLU A 349 -19.64 -1.46 -3.93
CA GLU A 349 -20.35 -0.21 -3.64
C GLU A 349 -20.78 -0.14 -2.15
N SER A 350 -21.25 -1.26 -1.58
CA SER A 350 -21.51 -1.32 -0.13
C SER A 350 -20.25 -1.08 0.70
N GLY A 351 -19.11 -1.63 0.27
CA GLY A 351 -17.81 -1.42 0.92
C GLY A 351 -17.36 0.04 0.88
N ILE A 352 -17.63 0.77 -0.19
CA ILE A 352 -17.36 2.23 -0.27
C ILE A 352 -18.18 2.97 0.79
N ALA A 353 -19.48 2.66 0.94
CA ALA A 353 -20.30 3.28 1.96
C ALA A 353 -19.81 2.96 3.38
N GLU A 354 -19.37 1.72 3.63
CA GLU A 354 -18.76 1.32 4.91
C GLU A 354 -17.45 2.07 5.18
N GLN A 355 -16.59 2.25 4.17
CA GLN A 355 -15.36 3.05 4.28
C GLN A 355 -15.69 4.49 4.72
N LEU A 356 -16.64 5.16 4.07
CA LEU A 356 -17.05 6.53 4.43
C LEU A 356 -17.54 6.64 5.88
N VAL A 357 -18.26 5.62 6.36
CA VAL A 357 -18.73 5.55 7.76
C VAL A 357 -17.55 5.33 8.71
N ASN A 358 -16.69 4.36 8.42
CA ASN A 358 -15.59 3.95 9.29
C ASN A 358 -14.49 5.01 9.38
N ASP A 359 -14.23 5.72 8.30
CA ASP A 359 -13.26 6.81 8.22
C ASP A 359 -13.79 8.10 8.88
N GLY A 360 -15.02 8.08 9.40
CA GLY A 360 -15.60 9.18 10.17
C GLY A 360 -16.12 10.35 9.32
N PHE A 361 -16.07 10.27 7.99
CA PHE A 361 -16.58 11.33 7.11
C PHE A 361 -18.07 11.58 7.30
N CYS A 362 -18.83 10.56 7.73
CA CYS A 362 -20.26 10.70 8.01
C CYS A 362 -20.60 11.04 9.48
N ASN A 363 -19.61 11.36 10.34
CA ASN A 363 -19.86 11.62 11.77
C ASN A 363 -20.70 12.88 12.07
N HIS A 364 -20.81 13.78 11.09
CA HIS A 364 -21.65 14.96 11.21
C HIS A 364 -23.15 14.68 10.94
N PHE A 365 -23.50 13.46 10.52
CA PHE A 365 -24.87 12.97 10.42
C PHE A 365 -25.27 12.20 11.68
N ARG A 366 -26.55 12.24 12.06
CA ARG A 366 -27.09 11.58 13.26
C ARG A 366 -27.97 10.38 12.89
N GLY A 367 -27.95 9.34 13.74
CA GLY A 367 -28.86 8.19 13.61
C GLY A 367 -28.80 7.49 12.25
N GLU A 368 -29.97 7.15 11.70
CA GLU A 368 -30.09 6.47 10.40
C GLU A 368 -29.56 7.29 9.22
N ASP A 369 -29.56 8.62 9.34
CA ASP A 369 -29.10 9.50 8.27
C ASP A 369 -27.61 9.32 7.97
N ARG A 370 -26.83 8.80 8.93
CA ARG A 370 -25.41 8.48 8.69
C ARG A 370 -25.22 7.43 7.60
N ARG A 371 -26.04 6.37 7.60
CA ARG A 371 -25.96 5.31 6.57
C ARG A 371 -26.54 5.79 5.25
N LYS A 372 -27.63 6.56 5.28
CA LYS A 372 -28.24 7.15 4.07
C LYS A 372 -27.30 8.15 3.41
N ALA A 373 -26.62 9.00 4.18
CA ALA A 373 -25.63 9.94 3.71
C ALA A 373 -24.41 9.25 3.09
N ALA A 374 -23.92 8.16 3.71
CA ALA A 374 -22.84 7.36 3.16
C ALA A 374 -23.25 6.71 1.82
N ALA A 375 -24.46 6.14 1.74
CA ALA A 375 -25.01 5.56 0.54
C ALA A 375 -25.15 6.59 -0.60
N TYR A 376 -25.66 7.78 -0.28
CA TYR A 376 -25.78 8.87 -1.26
C TYR A 376 -24.40 9.28 -1.82
N LEU A 377 -23.43 9.57 -0.94
CA LEU A 377 -22.11 9.99 -1.39
C LEU A 377 -21.39 8.87 -2.17
N ARG A 378 -21.61 7.61 -1.76
CA ARG A 378 -21.13 6.43 -2.48
C ARG A 378 -21.67 6.35 -3.91
N ASP A 379 -22.96 6.66 -4.13
CA ASP A 379 -23.53 6.71 -5.49
C ASP A 379 -22.88 7.82 -6.33
N CYS A 380 -22.66 9.01 -5.74
CA CYS A 380 -21.95 10.09 -6.42
C CYS A 380 -20.50 9.70 -6.78
N ILE A 381 -19.79 9.02 -5.87
CA ILE A 381 -18.42 8.54 -6.11
C ILE A 381 -18.41 7.50 -7.24
N VAL A 382 -19.33 6.53 -7.22
CA VAL A 382 -19.44 5.49 -8.25
C VAL A 382 -19.70 6.13 -9.62
N GLY A 383 -20.65 7.07 -9.71
CA GLY A 383 -20.90 7.80 -10.95
C GLY A 383 -19.68 8.58 -11.44
N ALA A 384 -18.93 9.22 -10.52
CA ALA A 384 -17.73 9.97 -10.89
C ALA A 384 -16.60 9.05 -11.38
N LEU A 385 -16.49 7.85 -10.80
CA LEU A 385 -15.56 6.82 -11.26
C LEU A 385 -15.96 6.27 -12.63
N ASP A 386 -17.25 6.05 -12.90
CA ASP A 386 -17.71 5.56 -14.21
C ASP A 386 -17.36 6.54 -15.34
N GLU A 387 -17.48 7.85 -15.07
CA GLU A 387 -17.06 8.88 -16.02
C GLU A 387 -15.54 9.02 -16.16
N SER A 388 -14.76 8.72 -15.11
CA SER A 388 -13.31 8.98 -15.08
C SER A 388 -12.47 7.77 -15.48
N ILE A 389 -12.94 6.56 -15.18
CA ILE A 389 -12.22 5.29 -15.35
C ILE A 389 -13.11 4.17 -15.92
N GLY A 390 -14.05 4.53 -16.81
CA GLY A 390 -14.99 3.57 -17.40
C GLY A 390 -14.32 2.40 -18.14
N GLN A 391 -13.19 2.61 -18.82
CA GLN A 391 -12.45 1.55 -19.50
C GLN A 391 -11.75 0.58 -18.52
N PRO A 392 -11.02 1.05 -17.49
CA PRO A 392 -10.59 0.19 -16.38
C PRO A 392 -11.71 -0.67 -15.77
N ARG A 393 -12.90 -0.10 -15.54
CA ARG A 393 -14.05 -0.88 -15.02
C ARG A 393 -14.53 -1.95 -15.98
N ARG A 394 -14.51 -1.70 -17.30
CA ARG A 394 -14.81 -2.73 -18.30
C ARG A 394 -13.80 -3.88 -18.30
N ALA A 395 -12.51 -3.60 -18.07
CA ALA A 395 -11.52 -4.66 -17.89
C ALA A 395 -11.81 -5.51 -16.66
N MET A 396 -12.19 -4.88 -15.55
CA MET A 396 -12.58 -5.60 -14.34
C MET A 396 -13.79 -6.50 -14.60
N GLN A 397 -14.83 -5.97 -15.25
CA GLN A 397 -16.01 -6.75 -15.62
C GLN A 397 -15.65 -7.94 -16.51
N TYR A 398 -14.79 -7.73 -17.52
CA TYR A 398 -14.30 -8.80 -18.39
C TYR A 398 -13.62 -9.93 -17.60
N MET A 399 -12.73 -9.60 -16.67
CA MET A 399 -12.06 -10.60 -15.81
C MET A 399 -13.08 -11.36 -14.93
N GLN A 400 -14.11 -10.67 -14.44
CA GLN A 400 -15.19 -11.28 -13.67
C GLN A 400 -16.04 -12.22 -14.52
N ASP A 401 -16.34 -11.87 -15.77
CA ASP A 401 -17.11 -12.68 -16.69
C ASP A 401 -16.37 -13.96 -17.10
N VAL A 402 -15.06 -13.85 -17.35
CA VAL A 402 -14.19 -15.03 -17.57
C VAL A 402 -14.17 -15.94 -16.34
N ALA A 403 -14.01 -15.36 -15.15
CA ALA A 403 -14.02 -16.13 -13.90
C ALA A 403 -15.37 -16.82 -13.63
N ARG A 404 -16.48 -16.15 -13.94
CA ARG A 404 -17.83 -16.71 -13.86
C ARG A 404 -17.97 -17.92 -14.77
N PHE A 405 -17.63 -17.74 -16.05
CA PHE A 405 -17.69 -18.78 -17.06
C PHE A 405 -16.92 -20.03 -16.64
N LEU A 406 -15.67 -19.86 -16.19
CA LEU A 406 -14.84 -20.98 -15.73
C LEU A 406 -15.43 -21.64 -14.48
N ALA A 407 -15.86 -20.85 -13.49
CA ALA A 407 -16.40 -21.38 -12.23
C ALA A 407 -17.72 -22.15 -12.42
N GLU A 408 -18.61 -21.71 -13.33
CA GLU A 408 -19.83 -22.43 -13.71
C GLU A 408 -19.53 -23.78 -14.37
N ASN A 409 -18.36 -23.90 -15.01
CA ASN A 409 -17.83 -25.16 -15.54
C ASN A 409 -16.92 -25.91 -14.53
N ASN A 410 -16.91 -25.48 -13.26
CA ASN A 410 -16.06 -26.01 -12.19
C ASN A 410 -14.55 -26.01 -12.49
N LEU A 411 -14.10 -25.06 -13.32
CA LEU A 411 -12.69 -24.84 -13.65
C LEU A 411 -12.17 -23.61 -12.87
N PRO A 412 -10.99 -23.70 -12.24
CA PRO A 412 -10.39 -22.55 -11.58
C PRO A 412 -9.88 -21.53 -12.61
N LEU A 413 -9.89 -20.25 -12.25
CA LEU A 413 -9.21 -19.23 -13.04
C LEU A 413 -7.70 -19.38 -12.83
N GLN A 414 -6.94 -19.58 -13.92
CA GLN A 414 -5.49 -19.77 -13.87
C GLN A 414 -4.82 -19.08 -15.05
N TRP A 415 -3.72 -18.36 -14.82
CA TRP A 415 -2.95 -17.65 -15.84
C TRP A 415 -1.48 -17.53 -15.44
N THR A 416 -0.60 -17.25 -16.40
CA THR A 416 0.83 -17.01 -16.18
C THR A 416 1.15 -15.54 -16.48
N THR A 417 1.79 -14.86 -15.53
CA THR A 417 2.16 -13.45 -15.64
C THR A 417 3.38 -13.24 -16.54
N PRO A 418 3.62 -12.02 -17.04
CA PRO A 418 4.82 -11.66 -17.82
C PRO A 418 6.16 -11.87 -17.08
N ALA A 419 6.14 -12.08 -15.77
CA ALA A 419 7.33 -12.39 -14.97
C ALA A 419 7.57 -13.90 -14.80
N GLY A 420 6.70 -14.77 -15.32
CA GLY A 420 6.81 -16.22 -15.18
C GLY A 420 6.20 -16.78 -13.88
N PHE A 421 5.24 -16.06 -13.28
CA PHE A 421 4.46 -16.55 -12.15
C PHE A 421 3.11 -17.07 -12.61
N THR A 422 2.79 -18.34 -12.33
CA THR A 422 1.47 -18.91 -12.64
C THR A 422 0.56 -18.76 -11.43
N VAL A 423 -0.48 -17.95 -11.58
CA VAL A 423 -1.50 -17.69 -10.57
C VAL A 423 -2.65 -18.67 -10.76
N ARG A 424 -3.13 -19.28 -9.68
CA ARG A 424 -4.36 -20.06 -9.64
C ARG A 424 -5.31 -19.51 -8.59
N GLN A 425 -6.50 -19.13 -9.01
CA GLN A 425 -7.59 -18.70 -8.16
C GLN A 425 -8.65 -19.81 -8.06
N ALA A 426 -8.70 -20.46 -6.90
CA ALA A 426 -9.60 -21.57 -6.62
C ALA A 426 -10.25 -21.38 -5.25
N TYR A 427 -11.45 -20.77 -5.22
CA TYR A 427 -12.24 -20.64 -3.99
C TYR A 427 -13.26 -21.77 -3.93
N TYR A 428 -12.97 -22.82 -3.16
CA TYR A 428 -13.88 -23.94 -2.98
C TYR A 428 -14.89 -23.67 -1.87
N GLU A 429 -15.98 -24.45 -1.88
CA GLU A 429 -16.89 -24.49 -0.73
C GLU A 429 -16.13 -24.88 0.54
N THR A 430 -16.48 -24.27 1.66
CA THR A 430 -15.78 -24.48 2.93
C THR A 430 -16.72 -25.16 3.92
N HIS A 431 -16.23 -26.20 4.58
CA HIS A 431 -16.91 -26.83 5.70
C HIS A 431 -16.33 -26.32 7.01
N GLU A 432 -17.20 -25.90 7.92
CA GLU A 432 -16.85 -25.49 9.27
C GLU A 432 -17.30 -26.58 10.24
N THR A 433 -16.40 -27.02 11.12
CA THR A 433 -16.67 -27.97 12.20
C THR A 433 -16.34 -27.26 13.50
N ARG A 434 -17.34 -27.10 14.37
CA ARG A 434 -17.16 -26.51 15.69
C ARG A 434 -16.87 -27.62 16.69
N VAL A 435 -15.76 -27.49 17.41
CA VAL A 435 -15.36 -28.39 18.49
C VAL A 435 -15.54 -27.63 19.79
N GLU A 436 -16.52 -28.05 20.58
CA GLU A 436 -16.73 -27.50 21.91
C GLU A 436 -15.67 -28.05 22.87
N THR A 437 -15.09 -27.16 23.68
CA THR A 437 -14.08 -27.48 24.69
C THR A 437 -14.53 -26.97 26.05
N LEU A 438 -13.86 -27.39 27.13
CA LEU A 438 -14.20 -26.96 28.49
C LEU A 438 -14.09 -25.44 28.72
N ILE A 439 -13.36 -24.71 27.86
CA ILE A 439 -13.09 -23.27 28.00
C ILE A 439 -13.65 -22.43 26.84
N GLY A 440 -14.47 -23.02 25.96
CA GLY A 440 -15.04 -22.36 24.79
C GLY A 440 -14.99 -23.23 23.54
N ASP A 441 -15.15 -22.65 22.36
CA ASP A 441 -15.30 -23.42 21.12
C ASP A 441 -14.22 -23.10 20.10
N VAL A 442 -13.75 -24.14 19.40
CA VAL A 442 -12.78 -24.03 18.30
C VAL A 442 -13.49 -24.32 16.98
N SER A 443 -13.51 -23.33 16.07
CA SER A 443 -14.00 -23.53 14.70
C SER A 443 -12.87 -23.98 13.78
N LEU A 444 -12.98 -25.19 13.25
CA LEU A 444 -12.09 -25.74 12.22
C LEU A 444 -12.73 -25.57 10.84
N ARG A 445 -12.05 -24.89 9.93
CA ARG A 445 -12.51 -24.70 8.54
C ARG A 445 -11.64 -25.49 7.59
N ARG A 446 -12.25 -26.13 6.59
CA ARG A 446 -11.56 -26.87 5.53
C ARG A 446 -12.28 -26.70 4.19
N GLU A 447 -11.53 -26.50 3.11
CA GLU A 447 -12.09 -26.53 1.74
C GLU A 447 -12.59 -27.94 1.38
N LYS A 448 -13.70 -27.99 0.64
CA LYS A 448 -14.28 -29.19 0.04
C LYS A 448 -14.23 -29.06 -1.50
N PRO A 449 -13.10 -29.41 -2.13
CA PRO A 449 -12.99 -29.36 -3.59
C PRO A 449 -14.07 -30.15 -4.32
N GLU A 450 -14.55 -31.25 -3.72
CA GLU A 450 -15.62 -32.10 -4.22
C GLU A 450 -16.98 -31.39 -4.31
N ALA A 451 -17.22 -30.35 -3.51
CA ALA A 451 -18.43 -29.54 -3.56
C ALA A 451 -18.37 -28.42 -4.64
N GLY A 452 -17.23 -28.31 -5.33
CA GLY A 452 -17.03 -27.37 -6.42
C GLY A 452 -16.65 -25.96 -5.99
N LEU A 453 -16.53 -25.09 -7.00
CA LEU A 453 -16.11 -23.70 -6.83
C LEU A 453 -17.26 -22.76 -6.46
N VAL A 454 -16.98 -21.81 -5.57
CA VAL A 454 -17.92 -20.75 -5.20
C VAL A 454 -17.90 -19.64 -6.25
N VAL A 455 -18.79 -19.73 -7.24
CA VAL A 455 -18.88 -18.79 -8.39
C VAL A 455 -18.84 -17.32 -7.94
N ARG A 456 -19.64 -16.95 -6.93
CA ARG A 456 -19.70 -15.56 -6.43
C ARG A 456 -18.34 -15.05 -5.94
N LYS A 457 -17.59 -15.85 -5.18
CA LYS A 457 -16.26 -15.48 -4.67
C LYS A 457 -15.23 -15.44 -5.80
N GLN A 458 -15.31 -16.38 -6.74
CA GLN A 458 -14.45 -16.40 -7.92
C GLN A 458 -14.59 -15.12 -8.75
N CYS A 459 -15.84 -14.71 -9.03
CA CYS A 459 -16.10 -13.47 -9.76
C CYS A 459 -15.53 -12.27 -9.00
N ALA A 460 -15.94 -12.07 -7.74
CA ALA A 460 -15.57 -10.88 -6.96
C ALA A 460 -14.04 -10.69 -6.82
N ALA A 461 -13.28 -11.79 -6.73
CA ALA A 461 -11.84 -11.76 -6.54
C ALA A 461 -11.01 -11.74 -7.84
N ALA A 462 -11.63 -11.97 -9.01
CA ALA A 462 -10.92 -12.12 -10.28
C ALA A 462 -10.12 -10.87 -10.66
N ALA A 463 -10.80 -9.73 -10.82
CA ALA A 463 -10.13 -8.49 -11.24
C ALA A 463 -9.02 -8.04 -10.27
N PRO A 464 -9.24 -8.01 -8.94
CA PRO A 464 -8.19 -7.65 -7.98
C PRO A 464 -6.98 -8.58 -8.05
N ASN A 465 -7.20 -9.89 -8.18
CA ASN A 465 -6.11 -10.85 -8.23
C ASN A 465 -5.31 -10.78 -9.53
N VAL A 466 -5.96 -10.50 -10.66
CA VAL A 466 -5.28 -10.24 -11.94
C VAL A 466 -4.44 -8.97 -11.83
N VAL A 467 -5.01 -7.85 -11.39
CA VAL A 467 -4.28 -6.58 -11.22
C VAL A 467 -3.08 -6.75 -10.28
N HIS A 468 -3.29 -7.38 -9.12
CA HIS A 468 -2.21 -7.72 -8.19
C HIS A 468 -1.11 -8.61 -8.78
N SER A 469 -1.46 -9.49 -9.72
CA SER A 469 -0.44 -10.31 -10.37
C SER A 469 0.38 -9.53 -11.40
N PHE A 470 -0.20 -8.50 -12.02
CA PHE A 470 0.50 -7.63 -12.96
C PHE A 470 1.40 -6.61 -12.24
N ASP A 471 0.97 -6.07 -11.10
CA ASP A 471 1.85 -5.23 -10.27
C ASP A 471 3.06 -6.02 -9.76
N ALA A 472 2.84 -7.24 -9.27
CA ALA A 472 3.91 -8.12 -8.83
C ALA A 472 4.84 -8.50 -9.98
N ALA A 473 4.30 -8.70 -11.19
CA ALA A 473 5.11 -8.97 -12.37
C ALA A 473 5.98 -7.77 -12.75
N HIS A 474 5.44 -6.55 -12.71
CA HIS A 474 6.20 -5.32 -12.93
C HIS A 474 7.30 -5.15 -11.88
N LEU A 475 7.00 -5.43 -10.60
CA LEU A 475 8.00 -5.44 -9.53
C LEU A 475 9.13 -6.44 -9.82
N CYS A 476 8.78 -7.69 -10.11
CA CYS A 476 9.77 -8.73 -10.32
C CYS A 476 10.68 -8.43 -11.51
N ARG A 477 10.11 -7.93 -12.61
CA ARG A 477 10.88 -7.56 -13.80
C ARG A 477 11.81 -6.39 -13.52
N THR A 478 11.32 -5.35 -12.83
CA THR A 478 12.14 -4.20 -12.42
C THR A 478 13.28 -4.64 -11.50
N ALA A 479 13.03 -5.50 -10.51
CA ALA A 479 14.07 -6.01 -9.62
C ALA A 479 15.17 -6.79 -10.38
N VAL A 480 14.79 -7.57 -11.40
CA VAL A 480 15.75 -8.28 -12.26
C VAL A 480 16.51 -7.33 -13.19
N ALA A 481 15.88 -6.27 -13.70
CA ALA A 481 16.56 -5.23 -14.47
C ALA A 481 17.61 -4.51 -13.61
N MET A 482 17.23 -4.07 -12.40
CA MET A 482 18.13 -3.44 -11.44
C MET A 482 19.32 -4.35 -11.07
N LYS A 483 19.07 -5.66 -10.90
CA LYS A 483 20.13 -6.65 -10.71
C LYS A 483 21.14 -6.66 -11.87
N ARG A 484 20.66 -6.60 -13.11
CA ARG A 484 21.51 -6.62 -14.31
C ARG A 484 22.38 -5.37 -14.42
N ASP A 485 21.89 -4.24 -13.90
CA ASP A 485 22.66 -2.99 -13.80
C ASP A 485 23.63 -2.97 -12.61
N GLY A 486 23.72 -4.07 -11.84
CA GLY A 486 24.60 -4.18 -10.69
C GLY A 486 24.05 -3.55 -9.40
N VAL A 487 22.79 -3.10 -9.38
CA VAL A 487 22.17 -2.53 -8.19
C VAL A 487 21.75 -3.66 -7.24
N ARG A 488 22.47 -3.74 -6.12
CA ARG A 488 22.30 -4.77 -5.10
C ARG A 488 21.06 -4.57 -4.23
N ASP A 489 20.93 -3.38 -3.65
CA ASP A 489 20.01 -3.15 -2.55
C ASP A 489 18.71 -2.52 -3.04
N LEU A 490 17.62 -3.21 -2.72
CA LEU A 490 16.28 -2.84 -3.12
C LEU A 490 15.31 -2.93 -1.93
N ALA A 491 14.42 -1.94 -1.84
CA ALA A 491 13.42 -1.81 -0.80
C ALA A 491 12.03 -1.66 -1.44
N PHE A 492 11.22 -2.71 -1.39
CA PHE A 492 9.90 -2.72 -2.04
C PHE A 492 8.77 -2.84 -1.04
N VAL A 493 7.69 -2.08 -1.27
CA VAL A 493 6.39 -2.26 -0.62
C VAL A 493 5.33 -2.30 -1.71
N HIS A 494 5.16 -3.46 -2.35
CA HIS A 494 4.23 -3.66 -3.47
C HIS A 494 4.46 -2.66 -4.62
N ASP A 495 3.71 -1.57 -4.67
CA ASP A 495 3.79 -0.50 -5.66
C ASP A 495 4.68 0.68 -5.24
N SER A 496 5.44 0.53 -4.15
CA SER A 496 6.51 1.41 -3.71
C SER A 496 7.87 0.77 -3.98
N PHE A 497 8.75 1.50 -4.67
CA PHE A 497 10.05 0.99 -5.13
C PHE A 497 11.18 1.85 -4.63
N GLY A 498 12.17 1.25 -3.98
CA GLY A 498 13.31 2.02 -3.48
C GLY A 498 14.67 1.35 -3.63
N THR A 499 15.69 2.20 -3.65
CA THR A 499 17.12 1.85 -3.69
C THR A 499 17.94 2.98 -3.06
N HIS A 500 19.26 2.95 -3.16
CA HIS A 500 20.11 4.06 -2.71
C HIS A 500 19.88 5.32 -3.55
N ALA A 501 20.05 6.49 -2.95
CA ALA A 501 19.93 7.78 -3.63
C ALA A 501 20.75 7.85 -4.94
N GLY A 502 21.96 7.31 -4.97
CA GLY A 502 22.82 7.28 -6.16
C GLY A 502 22.37 6.36 -7.29
N HIS A 503 21.37 5.50 -7.07
CA HIS A 503 20.80 4.60 -8.08
C HIS A 503 19.33 4.92 -8.41
N THR A 504 18.76 5.98 -7.84
CA THR A 504 17.33 6.30 -8.02
C THR A 504 16.98 6.66 -9.46
N ASP A 505 17.87 7.32 -10.20
CA ASP A 505 17.68 7.57 -11.63
C ASP A 505 17.56 6.26 -12.42
N THR A 506 18.45 5.30 -12.16
CA THR A 506 18.41 3.97 -12.76
C THR A 506 17.11 3.26 -12.42
N LEU A 507 16.66 3.32 -11.16
CA LEU A 507 15.38 2.75 -10.74
C LEU A 507 14.21 3.39 -11.49
N SER A 508 14.16 4.71 -11.55
CA SER A 508 13.12 5.48 -12.23
C SER A 508 13.05 5.13 -13.73
N GLN A 509 14.20 4.99 -14.38
CA GLN A 509 14.29 4.55 -15.77
C GLN A 509 13.78 3.11 -15.94
N ARG A 510 14.27 2.15 -15.15
CA ARG A 510 13.88 0.73 -15.28
C ARG A 510 12.41 0.48 -14.98
N LEU A 511 11.81 1.26 -14.07
CA LEU A 511 10.38 1.23 -13.81
C LEU A 511 9.56 1.51 -15.07
N ARG A 512 9.90 2.60 -15.79
CA ARG A 512 9.21 2.98 -17.04
C ARG A 512 9.45 1.95 -18.14
N GLU A 513 10.70 1.54 -18.33
CA GLU A 513 11.07 0.57 -19.38
C GLU A 513 10.38 -0.79 -19.20
N GLU A 514 10.35 -1.34 -17.99
CA GLU A 514 9.71 -2.64 -17.76
C GLU A 514 8.18 -2.55 -17.83
N PHE A 515 7.58 -1.40 -17.48
CA PHE A 515 6.15 -1.18 -17.72
C PHE A 515 5.85 -1.16 -19.22
N VAL A 516 6.64 -0.42 -20.01
CA VAL A 516 6.52 -0.38 -21.47
C VAL A 516 6.72 -1.77 -22.08
N ALA A 517 7.69 -2.54 -21.58
CA ALA A 517 7.96 -3.90 -22.06
C ALA A 517 6.77 -4.85 -21.84
N ILE A 518 6.05 -4.71 -20.72
CA ILE A 518 4.84 -5.50 -20.45
C ILE A 518 3.71 -5.10 -21.40
N TYR A 519 3.46 -3.79 -21.58
CA TYR A 519 2.22 -3.29 -22.19
C TYR A 519 2.33 -2.90 -23.68
N SER A 520 3.53 -2.86 -24.26
CA SER A 520 3.71 -2.71 -25.71
C SER A 520 3.20 -3.94 -26.48
N ARG A 521 3.10 -5.09 -25.80
CA ARG A 521 2.51 -6.33 -26.29
C ARG A 521 0.97 -6.29 -26.18
N PRO A 522 0.22 -7.19 -26.83
CA PRO A 522 -1.22 -7.31 -26.63
C PRO A 522 -1.53 -7.99 -25.28
N ALA A 523 -1.16 -7.36 -24.16
CA ALA A 523 -1.10 -7.98 -22.83
C ALA A 523 -2.43 -8.59 -22.35
N LEU A 524 -3.58 -7.97 -22.65
CA LEU A 524 -4.89 -8.52 -22.30
C LEU A 524 -5.23 -9.78 -23.12
N GLU A 525 -4.86 -9.81 -24.41
CA GLU A 525 -5.02 -11.01 -25.24
C GLU A 525 -4.04 -12.10 -24.81
N GLU A 526 -2.80 -11.77 -24.47
CA GLU A 526 -1.85 -12.76 -23.93
C GLU A 526 -2.31 -13.34 -22.60
N TRP A 527 -2.93 -12.52 -21.74
CA TRP A 527 -3.61 -13.02 -20.54
C TRP A 527 -4.74 -13.98 -20.89
N ARG A 528 -5.64 -13.61 -21.83
CA ARG A 528 -6.72 -14.47 -22.30
C ARG A 528 -6.18 -15.80 -22.83
N GLN A 529 -5.16 -15.77 -23.68
CA GLN A 529 -4.52 -16.97 -24.23
C GLN A 529 -3.90 -17.84 -23.13
N SER A 530 -3.28 -17.23 -22.11
CA SER A 530 -2.79 -18.00 -20.96
C SER A 530 -3.93 -18.69 -20.22
N VAL A 531 -5.07 -18.04 -20.03
CA VAL A 531 -6.27 -18.64 -19.43
C VAL A 531 -6.79 -19.80 -20.27
N ILE A 532 -6.82 -19.67 -21.60
CA ILE A 532 -7.21 -20.75 -22.53
C ILE A 532 -6.30 -21.96 -22.36
N VAL A 533 -4.97 -21.74 -22.37
CA VAL A 533 -3.98 -22.82 -22.22
C VAL A 533 -4.16 -23.58 -20.91
N HIS A 534 -4.41 -22.88 -19.80
CA HIS A 534 -4.56 -23.53 -18.48
C HIS A 534 -5.94 -24.16 -18.26
N SER A 535 -7.00 -23.62 -18.85
CA SER A 535 -8.36 -24.13 -18.69
C SER A 535 -8.75 -25.18 -19.73
N GLY A 536 -8.08 -25.21 -20.89
CA GLY A 536 -8.48 -26.02 -22.05
C GLY A 536 -9.76 -25.53 -22.74
N ARG A 537 -10.18 -24.27 -22.49
CA ARG A 537 -11.42 -23.67 -23.01
C ARG A 537 -11.12 -22.46 -23.88
N ASP A 538 -11.33 -22.57 -25.18
CA ASP A 538 -11.14 -21.49 -26.16
C ASP A 538 -12.37 -20.57 -26.30
N ASP A 539 -13.52 -21.04 -25.83
CA ASP A 539 -14.84 -20.40 -25.83
C ASP A 539 -15.06 -19.43 -24.66
N ILE A 540 -14.01 -19.11 -23.89
CA ILE A 540 -14.06 -18.05 -22.88
C ILE A 540 -14.37 -16.69 -23.53
N PRO A 541 -15.03 -15.76 -22.81
CA PRO A 541 -15.42 -14.46 -23.33
C PRO A 541 -14.31 -13.75 -24.14
N PRO A 542 -14.64 -13.14 -25.30
CA PRO A 542 -13.67 -12.40 -26.10
C PRO A 542 -13.25 -11.11 -25.39
N ILE A 543 -12.04 -10.63 -25.67
CA ILE A 543 -11.56 -9.37 -25.08
C ILE A 543 -12.44 -8.18 -25.50
N PRO A 544 -12.65 -7.19 -24.62
CA PRO A 544 -13.33 -5.96 -24.98
C PRO A 544 -12.52 -5.14 -25.99
N LYS A 545 -13.18 -4.18 -26.66
CA LYS A 545 -12.53 -3.24 -27.56
C LYS A 545 -11.49 -2.41 -26.81
N LEU A 546 -10.23 -2.50 -27.25
CA LEU A 546 -9.12 -1.71 -26.73
C LEU A 546 -9.14 -0.28 -27.26
N GLY A 547 -8.56 0.64 -26.50
CA GLY A 547 -8.28 2.00 -26.93
C GLY A 547 -6.98 2.11 -27.76
N ALA A 548 -6.46 3.33 -27.87
CA ALA A 548 -5.32 3.68 -28.71
C ALA A 548 -4.14 4.28 -27.93
N LEU A 549 -4.05 4.03 -26.62
CA LEU A 549 -2.91 4.47 -25.80
C LEU A 549 -1.59 4.01 -26.42
N ASP A 550 -0.72 4.98 -26.68
CA ASP A 550 0.68 4.76 -26.99
C ASP A 550 1.49 4.63 -25.70
N VAL A 551 1.84 3.39 -25.36
CA VAL A 551 2.52 3.06 -24.10
C VAL A 551 3.96 3.58 -24.08
N SER A 552 4.64 3.78 -25.22
CA SER A 552 6.04 4.24 -25.19
C SER A 552 6.21 5.63 -24.57
N LYS A 553 5.14 6.44 -24.55
CA LYS A 553 5.14 7.75 -23.89
C LYS A 553 5.37 7.69 -22.38
N VAL A 554 5.19 6.52 -21.75
CA VAL A 554 5.51 6.32 -20.33
C VAL A 554 6.98 6.64 -20.04
N LEU A 555 7.88 6.42 -21.01
CA LEU A 555 9.31 6.73 -20.86
C LEU A 555 9.59 8.21 -20.56
N GLU A 556 8.69 9.10 -20.99
CA GLU A 556 8.78 10.55 -20.80
C GLU A 556 7.98 11.03 -19.58
N SER A 557 7.26 10.13 -18.89
CA SER A 557 6.39 10.51 -17.77
C SER A 557 7.18 10.64 -16.46
N GLU A 558 7.50 11.87 -16.08
CA GLU A 558 8.19 12.22 -14.85
C GLU A 558 7.47 11.64 -13.61
N PHE A 559 6.16 11.84 -13.49
CA PHE A 559 5.35 11.50 -12.32
C PHE A 559 4.78 10.08 -12.31
N PHE A 560 5.23 9.20 -13.21
CA PHE A 560 4.77 7.81 -13.26
C PHE A 560 4.99 7.08 -11.92
N PHE A 561 6.18 7.27 -11.35
CA PHE A 561 6.58 6.94 -9.98
C PHE A 561 7.39 8.13 -9.44
N SER A 562 6.99 8.71 -8.30
CA SER A 562 7.54 9.99 -7.80
C SER A 562 7.46 10.15 -6.30
#